data_AF-A0A2E7ZH86-F1
#
_entry.id   AF-A0A2E7ZH86-F1
#
_cell.length_a   1.000
_cell.length_b   1.000
_cell.length_c   1.000
_cell.angle_alpha   90.00
_cell.angle_beta   90.00
_cell.angle_gamma   90.00
#
_symmetry.space_group_name_H-M   'P 1'
#
loop_
_entity.id
_entity.type
_entity.pdbx_description
1 polymer ?
#
loop_
_entity_poly.entity_id
_entity_poly.type
_entity_poly.pdbx_seq_one_letter_code
_entity_poly.pdbx_strand_id
1 'polypeptide(L)'
;FKNYIVYDRVYIEPMFVVVIMAIASSRPVVKFSEQLLGMFAGIGGHSPAAWWFSILMIAPLLGSFITEPAAITIAALLLANQFYKHKPSSGFAYATIGLLFVNISVGGTITHFAAPPVLMVAAPWEWGMGFMATNFGWKAALGILISNILYFAAFRGQFAKMGQQFVEEDGPKLKPRQMSHEEFDALWAERDAPIPPWVTLVHLLFLAWTVFNAHYPALFIGGFLFFIGFCVITGTHQNHLELKSPILVGFFLAGLVTHGGLQGWWIAPVLGSLGDLPLMLTATILTAFNDNAAITYLATLVPGLAINSKYAVVAGAVTGGGLTVIANAPNPAGQSILGRFFEGGVNPAKLAMAALIPTIIMGICFMGIPTL
;
A
#
# COMPACT_ATOMS: atom_id res chain seq x y z
N PHE A 1 -9.69 -27.31 -17.87
CA PHE A 1 -8.87 -26.70 -16.80
C PHE A 1 -7.45 -26.32 -17.27
N LYS A 2 -6.62 -27.25 -17.77
CA LYS A 2 -5.26 -26.91 -18.24
C LYS A 2 -5.25 -25.83 -19.34
N ASN A 3 -6.12 -25.95 -20.35
CA ASN A 3 -6.22 -24.95 -21.41
C ASN A 3 -6.68 -23.58 -20.89
N TYR A 4 -7.61 -23.57 -19.93
CA TYR A 4 -8.08 -22.37 -19.26
C TYR A 4 -6.94 -21.62 -18.55
N ILE A 5 -6.11 -22.33 -17.80
CA ILE A 5 -4.95 -21.70 -17.13
C ILE A 5 -3.90 -21.23 -18.15
N VAL A 6 -3.57 -22.05 -19.15
CA VAL A 6 -2.41 -21.79 -20.01
C VAL A 6 -2.71 -20.78 -21.13
N TYR A 7 -3.94 -20.76 -21.65
CA TYR A 7 -4.29 -19.98 -22.84
C TYR A 7 -5.29 -18.85 -22.57
N ASP A 8 -6.22 -19.02 -21.62
CA ASP A 8 -7.28 -18.03 -21.37
C ASP A 8 -6.88 -17.00 -20.30
N ARG A 9 -5.77 -17.21 -19.58
CA ARG A 9 -5.35 -16.40 -18.45
C ARG A 9 -3.93 -15.87 -18.62
N VAL A 10 -3.75 -14.62 -18.22
CA VAL A 10 -2.47 -13.90 -18.24
C VAL A 10 -2.03 -13.70 -16.79
N TYR A 11 -0.82 -14.16 -16.47
CA TYR A 11 -0.26 -14.10 -15.11
C TYR A 11 0.89 -13.09 -15.00
N ILE A 12 1.00 -12.17 -15.95
CA ILE A 12 2.07 -11.17 -15.99
C ILE A 12 2.01 -10.29 -14.73
N GLU A 13 0.82 -9.84 -14.36
CA GLU A 13 0.56 -8.96 -13.23
C GLU A 13 0.94 -9.63 -11.88
N PRO A 14 0.46 -10.86 -11.56
CA PRO A 14 0.95 -11.60 -10.40
C PRO A 14 2.48 -11.73 -10.35
N MET A 15 3.13 -12.08 -11.46
CA MET A 15 4.59 -12.23 -11.51
C MET A 15 5.30 -10.89 -11.29
N PHE A 16 4.81 -9.83 -11.94
CA PHE A 16 5.34 -8.48 -11.79
C PHE A 16 5.26 -8.02 -10.34
N VAL A 17 4.10 -8.21 -9.68
CA VAL A 17 3.87 -7.82 -8.29
C VAL A 17 4.84 -8.51 -7.33
N VAL A 18 5.10 -9.81 -7.49
CA VAL A 18 6.10 -10.53 -6.67
C VAL A 18 7.47 -9.86 -6.78
N VAL A 19 7.91 -9.56 -8.00
CA VAL A 19 9.24 -9.00 -8.27
C VAL A 19 9.36 -7.58 -7.72
N ILE A 20 8.42 -6.70 -8.07
CA ILE A 20 8.49 -5.30 -7.65
C ILE A 20 8.35 -5.16 -6.13
N MET A 21 7.50 -5.97 -5.48
CA MET A 21 7.35 -5.97 -4.03
C MET A 21 8.63 -6.44 -3.34
N ALA A 22 9.27 -7.50 -3.84
CA ALA A 22 10.52 -8.00 -3.27
C ALA A 22 11.64 -6.95 -3.36
N ILE A 23 11.79 -6.28 -4.50
CA ILE A 23 12.79 -5.21 -4.64
C ILE A 23 12.43 -4.01 -3.74
N ALA A 24 11.16 -3.59 -3.73
CA ALA A 24 10.71 -2.41 -2.99
C ALA A 24 10.72 -2.59 -1.47
N SER A 25 10.56 -3.82 -0.96
CA SER A 25 10.65 -4.14 0.46
C SER A 25 12.09 -4.25 0.98
N SER A 26 13.09 -4.18 0.09
CA SER A 26 14.49 -4.22 0.50
C SER A 26 14.87 -3.05 1.40
N ARG A 27 15.73 -3.32 2.39
CA ARG A 27 16.18 -2.31 3.37
C ARG A 27 16.77 -1.04 2.72
N PRO A 28 17.58 -1.11 1.64
CA PRO A 28 18.08 0.10 0.97
C PRO A 28 16.97 1.00 0.42
N VAL A 29 15.92 0.43 -0.18
CA VAL A 29 14.78 1.20 -0.70
C VAL A 29 13.98 1.81 0.46
N VAL A 30 13.69 1.02 1.49
CA VAL A 30 12.98 1.48 2.70
C VAL A 30 13.72 2.63 3.39
N LYS A 31 15.04 2.51 3.59
CA LYS A 31 15.87 3.57 4.21
C LYS A 31 15.94 4.82 3.36
N PHE A 32 16.01 4.68 2.04
CA PHE A 32 15.94 5.83 1.14
C PHE A 32 14.60 6.56 1.26
N SER A 33 13.49 5.82 1.29
CA SER A 33 12.16 6.41 1.52
C SER A 33 12.03 7.07 2.90
N GLU A 34 12.60 6.47 3.95
CA GLU A 34 12.66 7.07 5.29
C GLU A 34 13.42 8.40 5.30
N GLN A 35 14.57 8.48 4.62
CA GLN A 35 15.34 9.72 4.50
C GLN A 35 14.54 10.83 3.81
N LEU A 36 13.85 10.50 2.71
CA LEU A 36 12.98 11.45 2.02
C LEU A 36 11.87 11.95 2.94
N LEU A 37 11.19 11.05 3.66
CA LEU A 37 10.14 11.39 4.62
C LEU A 37 10.67 12.27 5.76
N GLY A 38 11.88 11.97 6.27
CA GLY A 38 12.55 12.74 7.30
C GLY A 38 12.84 14.19 6.87
N MET A 39 13.20 14.43 5.61
CA MET A 39 13.39 15.80 5.09
C MET A 39 12.10 16.63 5.21
N PHE A 40 10.94 16.04 4.91
CA PHE A 40 9.66 16.73 5.04
C PHE A 40 9.22 16.90 6.50
N ALA A 41 9.45 15.89 7.35
CA ALA A 41 9.19 15.99 8.79
C ALA A 41 10.07 17.09 9.46
N GLY A 42 11.25 17.35 8.90
CA GLY A 42 12.15 18.42 9.34
C GLY A 42 11.56 19.82 9.20
N ILE A 43 10.66 20.06 8.24
CA ILE A 43 9.95 21.34 8.08
C ILE A 43 9.10 21.65 9.32
N GLY A 44 8.53 20.62 9.96
CA GLY A 44 7.74 20.73 11.19
C GLY A 44 8.54 20.52 12.48
N GLY A 45 9.86 20.71 12.44
CA GLY A 45 10.75 20.61 13.61
C GLY A 45 10.88 19.21 14.19
N HIS A 46 10.64 18.15 13.39
CA HIS A 46 10.66 16.75 13.83
C HIS A 46 9.73 16.43 15.01
N SER A 47 8.68 17.23 15.22
CA SER A 47 7.68 16.93 16.25
C SER A 47 6.91 15.64 15.92
N PRO A 48 6.32 14.94 16.92
CA PRO A 48 5.48 13.77 16.66
C PRO A 48 4.31 14.08 15.70
N ALA A 49 3.78 15.29 15.79
CA ALA A 49 2.78 15.85 14.88
C ALA A 49 3.28 15.96 13.44
N ALA A 50 4.48 16.53 13.25
CA ALA A 50 5.10 16.66 11.93
C ALA A 50 5.39 15.31 11.31
N TRP A 51 5.97 14.38 12.06
CA TRP A 51 6.17 13.01 11.61
C TRP A 51 4.87 12.32 11.23
N TRP A 52 3.85 12.37 12.09
CA TRP A 52 2.54 11.77 11.80
C TRP A 52 1.95 12.31 10.49
N PHE A 53 1.96 13.62 10.30
CA PHE A 53 1.41 14.25 9.10
C PHE A 53 2.23 13.92 7.85
N SER A 54 3.56 14.01 7.93
CA SER A 54 4.46 13.67 6.82
C SER A 54 4.32 12.21 6.41
N ILE A 55 4.24 11.27 7.36
CA ILE A 55 4.09 9.85 7.06
C ILE A 55 2.74 9.60 6.36
N LEU A 56 1.64 10.10 6.91
CA LEU A 56 0.31 9.84 6.36
C LEU A 56 -0.01 10.62 5.08
N MET A 57 0.74 11.66 4.76
CA MET A 57 0.60 12.38 3.50
C MET A 57 1.52 11.81 2.42
N ILE A 58 2.80 11.66 2.73
CA ILE A 58 3.84 11.46 1.72
C ILE A 58 4.05 9.97 1.44
N ALA A 59 4.07 9.11 2.45
CA ALA A 59 4.30 7.68 2.21
C ALA A 59 3.22 7.07 1.30
N PRO A 60 1.92 7.39 1.46
CA PRO A 60 0.89 6.96 0.51
C PRO A 60 1.09 7.44 -0.92
N LEU A 61 1.49 8.70 -1.12
CA LEU A 61 1.74 9.24 -2.47
C LEU A 61 3.03 8.66 -3.08
N LEU A 62 4.05 8.43 -2.26
CA LEU A 62 5.25 7.68 -2.68
C LEU A 62 4.90 6.26 -3.08
N GLY A 63 3.86 5.66 -2.49
CA GLY A 63 3.29 4.37 -2.89
C GLY A 63 3.04 4.26 -4.39
N SER A 64 2.62 5.35 -5.05
CA SER A 64 2.47 5.40 -6.51
C SER A 64 3.77 5.24 -7.30
N PHE A 65 4.94 5.42 -6.69
CA PHE A 65 6.24 5.30 -7.36
C PHE A 65 7.04 4.08 -6.93
N ILE A 66 6.72 3.53 -5.75
CA ILE A 66 7.22 2.24 -5.28
C ILE A 66 6.13 1.19 -5.48
N THR A 67 5.38 0.84 -4.44
CA THR A 67 4.14 0.06 -4.48
C THR A 67 3.38 0.26 -3.15
N GLU A 68 2.09 -0.08 -3.10
CA GLU A 68 1.31 -0.02 -1.85
C GLU A 68 1.87 -0.88 -0.70
N PRO A 69 2.30 -2.16 -0.92
CA PRO A 69 2.91 -2.97 0.13
C PRO A 69 4.19 -2.39 0.73
N ALA A 70 5.04 -1.78 -0.10
CA ALA A 70 6.25 -1.14 0.39
C ALA A 70 5.89 0.14 1.18
N ALA A 71 5.01 0.97 0.63
CA ALA A 71 4.56 2.20 1.29
C ALA A 71 3.91 1.95 2.65
N ILE A 72 3.04 0.94 2.77
CA ILE A 72 2.39 0.64 4.05
C ILE A 72 3.38 0.13 5.09
N THR A 73 4.39 -0.64 4.67
CA THR A 73 5.42 -1.17 5.56
C THR A 73 6.27 -0.04 6.12
N ILE A 74 6.75 0.86 5.25
CA ILE A 74 7.51 2.06 5.64
C ILE A 74 6.68 2.93 6.57
N ALA A 75 5.45 3.24 6.18
CA ALA A 75 4.56 4.10 6.96
C ALA A 75 4.24 3.50 8.33
N ALA A 76 3.95 2.20 8.40
CA ALA A 76 3.65 1.50 9.65
C ALA A 76 4.86 1.45 10.59
N LEU A 77 6.07 1.18 10.08
CA LEU A 77 7.30 1.19 10.89
C LEU A 77 7.60 2.59 11.43
N LEU A 78 7.48 3.63 10.59
CA LEU A 78 7.70 5.01 11.01
C LEU A 78 6.63 5.47 12.01
N LEU A 79 5.35 5.12 11.80
CA LEU A 79 4.30 5.41 12.76
C LEU A 79 4.54 4.66 14.08
N ALA A 80 4.99 3.41 14.06
CA ALA A 80 5.35 2.68 15.26
C ALA A 80 6.39 3.45 16.10
N ASN A 81 7.45 3.91 15.45
CA ASN A 81 8.60 4.53 16.09
C ASN A 81 8.44 6.03 16.36
N GLN A 82 7.57 6.75 15.67
CA GLN A 82 7.41 8.21 15.82
C GLN A 82 6.09 8.61 16.49
N PHE A 83 5.08 7.75 16.44
CA PHE A 83 3.74 8.05 16.94
C PHE A 83 3.28 7.06 18.02
N TYR A 84 3.21 5.76 17.70
CA TYR A 84 2.65 4.76 18.62
C TYR A 84 3.54 4.53 19.86
N LYS A 85 4.85 4.79 19.78
CA LYS A 85 5.75 4.78 20.96
C LYS A 85 5.27 5.70 22.10
N HIS A 86 4.54 6.77 21.77
CA HIS A 86 3.99 7.72 22.74
C HIS A 86 2.63 7.27 23.32
N LYS A 87 2.23 6.01 23.08
CA LYS A 87 1.00 5.40 23.62
C LYS A 87 -0.24 6.29 23.41
N PRO A 88 -0.63 6.57 22.15
CA PRO A 88 -1.82 7.36 21.85
C PRO A 88 -3.08 6.74 22.47
N SER A 89 -4.10 7.57 22.71
CA SER A 89 -5.41 7.06 23.12
C SER A 89 -5.95 6.04 22.11
N SER A 90 -6.73 5.05 22.57
CA SER A 90 -7.28 4.01 21.68
C SER A 90 -8.02 4.60 20.48
N GLY A 91 -8.83 5.64 20.68
CA GLY A 91 -9.52 6.33 19.58
C GLY A 91 -8.56 6.93 18.56
N PHE A 92 -7.45 7.53 19.00
CA PHE A 92 -6.47 8.12 18.09
C PHE A 92 -5.60 7.07 17.39
N ALA A 93 -5.28 5.98 18.09
CA ALA A 93 -4.62 4.82 17.51
C ALA A 93 -5.44 4.21 16.35
N TYR A 94 -6.75 4.01 16.56
CA TYR A 94 -7.66 3.50 15.52
C TYR A 94 -7.86 4.52 14.38
N ALA A 95 -8.01 5.80 14.71
CA ALA A 95 -8.11 6.87 13.71
C ALA A 95 -6.88 6.89 12.78
N THR A 96 -5.68 6.75 13.35
CA THR A 96 -4.42 6.76 12.59
C THR A 96 -4.28 5.56 11.66
N ILE A 97 -4.56 4.33 12.13
CA ILE A 97 -4.46 3.14 11.28
C ILE A 97 -5.55 3.10 10.20
N GLY A 98 -6.78 3.55 10.49
CA GLY A 98 -7.84 3.66 9.49
C GLY A 98 -7.50 4.68 8.41
N LEU A 99 -6.96 5.83 8.80
CA LEU A 99 -6.48 6.85 7.87
C LEU A 99 -5.30 6.35 7.03
N LEU A 100 -4.35 5.63 7.64
CA LEU A 100 -3.24 5.00 6.92
C LEU A 100 -3.75 4.06 5.82
N PHE A 101 -4.68 3.17 6.14
CA PHE A 101 -5.16 2.16 5.19
C PHE A 101 -5.89 2.80 4.01
N VAL A 102 -6.77 3.78 4.28
CA VAL A 102 -7.45 4.51 3.20
C VAL A 102 -6.46 5.30 2.37
N ASN A 103 -5.53 6.03 3.00
CA ASN A 103 -4.55 6.82 2.26
C ASN A 103 -3.67 5.93 1.38
N ILE A 104 -3.16 4.79 1.87
CA ILE A 104 -2.36 3.85 1.08
C ILE A 104 -3.14 3.35 -0.14
N SER A 105 -4.40 2.95 0.07
CA SER A 105 -5.26 2.39 -0.98
C SER A 105 -5.53 3.37 -2.12
N VAL A 106 -5.71 4.66 -1.81
CA VAL A 106 -5.93 5.69 -2.84
C VAL A 106 -4.63 6.33 -3.34
N GLY A 107 -3.58 6.32 -2.51
CA GLY A 107 -2.29 6.97 -2.78
C GLY A 107 -1.50 6.30 -3.90
N GLY A 108 -1.81 5.03 -4.23
CA GLY A 108 -1.22 4.28 -5.34
C GLY A 108 -1.79 4.60 -6.73
N THR A 109 -2.75 5.54 -6.83
CA THR A 109 -3.50 5.80 -8.08
C THR A 109 -2.90 6.88 -8.98
N ILE A 110 -1.72 7.44 -8.66
CA ILE A 110 -1.07 8.45 -9.51
C ILE A 110 -0.44 7.78 -10.73
N THR A 111 0.10 6.57 -10.58
CA THR A 111 0.67 5.79 -11.68
C THR A 111 -0.19 4.54 -11.97
N HIS A 112 0.02 3.94 -13.13
CA HIS A 112 -0.80 2.81 -13.60
C HIS A 112 -0.31 1.43 -13.14
N PHE A 113 0.81 1.36 -12.40
CA PHE A 113 1.45 0.10 -12.03
C PHE A 113 1.55 -0.12 -10.51
N ALA A 114 1.35 0.94 -9.71
CA ALA A 114 1.66 0.91 -8.28
C ALA A 114 0.57 0.28 -7.41
N ALA A 115 -0.69 0.50 -7.77
CA ALA A 115 -1.85 -0.08 -7.10
C ALA A 115 -2.31 -1.33 -7.86
N PRO A 116 -2.43 -2.51 -7.21
CA PRO A 116 -3.04 -3.70 -7.80
C PRO A 116 -4.38 -3.43 -8.53
N PRO A 117 -5.34 -2.67 -7.97
CA PRO A 117 -6.60 -2.41 -8.67
C PRO A 117 -6.44 -1.59 -9.96
N VAL A 118 -5.43 -0.73 -10.03
CA VAL A 118 -5.13 0.05 -11.25
C VAL A 118 -4.42 -0.83 -12.27
N LEU A 119 -3.47 -1.66 -11.82
CA LEU A 119 -2.74 -2.58 -12.68
C LEU A 119 -3.70 -3.54 -13.41
N MET A 120 -4.74 -4.03 -12.72
CA MET A 120 -5.74 -4.94 -13.30
C MET A 120 -6.55 -4.32 -14.44
N VAL A 121 -6.68 -3.00 -14.48
CA VAL A 121 -7.47 -2.29 -15.50
C VAL A 121 -6.60 -1.57 -16.53
N ALA A 122 -5.32 -1.37 -16.24
CA ALA A 122 -4.39 -0.60 -17.07
C ALA A 122 -4.28 -1.18 -18.49
N ALA A 123 -4.04 -2.48 -18.61
CA ALA A 123 -3.96 -3.13 -19.92
C ALA A 123 -5.33 -3.28 -20.61
N PRO A 124 -6.40 -3.78 -19.95
CA PRO A 124 -7.70 -3.94 -20.61
C PRO A 124 -8.37 -2.64 -21.07
N TRP A 125 -8.11 -1.50 -20.40
CA TRP A 125 -8.72 -0.21 -20.73
C TRP A 125 -7.72 0.83 -21.27
N GLU A 126 -6.47 0.43 -21.51
CA GLU A 126 -5.39 1.27 -22.03
C GLU A 126 -5.14 2.54 -21.18
N TRP A 127 -5.28 2.41 -19.86
CA TRP A 127 -5.05 3.51 -18.92
C TRP A 127 -3.56 3.67 -18.64
N GLY A 128 -2.94 4.63 -19.32
CA GLY A 128 -1.55 5.02 -19.07
C GLY A 128 -1.36 5.91 -17.83
N MET A 129 -0.10 6.20 -17.50
CA MET A 129 0.27 7.09 -16.38
C MET A 129 -0.39 8.47 -16.50
N GLY A 130 -0.48 9.03 -17.71
CA GLY A 130 -1.12 10.33 -17.94
C GLY A 130 -2.59 10.35 -17.52
N PHE A 131 -3.35 9.32 -17.93
CA PHE A 131 -4.77 9.18 -17.57
C PHE A 131 -4.95 9.06 -16.05
N MET A 132 -4.14 8.22 -15.40
CA MET A 132 -4.20 8.02 -13.95
C MET A 132 -3.89 9.32 -13.20
N ALA A 133 -2.84 10.03 -13.59
CA ALA A 133 -2.45 11.27 -12.94
C ALA A 133 -3.51 12.39 -13.08
N THR A 134 -4.14 12.53 -14.26
CA THR A 134 -5.13 13.59 -14.53
C THR A 134 -6.52 13.29 -14.00
N ASN A 135 -6.91 12.01 -13.86
CA ASN A 135 -8.25 11.62 -13.42
C ASN A 135 -8.32 11.19 -11.95
N PHE A 136 -7.30 10.48 -11.45
CA PHE A 136 -7.29 9.94 -10.09
C PHE A 136 -6.23 10.60 -9.21
N GLY A 137 -4.99 10.71 -9.67
CA GLY A 137 -3.83 11.02 -8.83
C GLY A 137 -3.95 12.32 -8.04
N TRP A 138 -4.33 13.43 -8.68
CA TRP A 138 -4.46 14.71 -7.98
C TRP A 138 -5.69 14.75 -7.05
N LYS A 139 -6.79 14.06 -7.40
CA LYS A 139 -7.98 13.93 -6.54
C LYS A 139 -7.66 13.08 -5.31
N ALA A 140 -6.87 12.02 -5.47
CA ALA A 140 -6.32 11.21 -4.39
C ALA A 140 -5.45 12.06 -3.46
N ALA A 141 -4.50 12.82 -4.00
CA ALA A 141 -3.66 13.72 -3.22
C ALA A 141 -4.47 14.77 -2.44
N LEU A 142 -5.51 15.34 -3.06
CA LEU A 142 -6.41 16.29 -2.41
C LEU A 142 -7.22 15.64 -1.28
N GLY A 143 -7.80 14.46 -1.50
CA GLY A 143 -8.59 13.77 -0.48
C GLY A 143 -7.73 13.28 0.70
N ILE A 144 -6.51 12.82 0.44
CA ILE A 144 -5.51 12.50 1.48
C ILE A 144 -5.20 13.77 2.30
N LEU A 145 -4.95 14.90 1.63
CA LEU A 145 -4.66 16.17 2.30
C LEU A 145 -5.81 16.62 3.21
N ILE A 146 -7.04 16.61 2.69
CA ILE A 146 -8.24 17.00 3.44
C ILE A 146 -8.43 16.08 4.66
N SER A 147 -8.32 14.77 4.46
CA SER A 147 -8.46 13.78 5.53
C SER A 147 -7.41 13.96 6.63
N ASN A 148 -6.15 14.16 6.24
CA ASN A 148 -5.04 14.39 7.16
C ASN A 148 -5.22 15.70 7.95
N ILE A 149 -5.64 16.79 7.30
CA ILE A 149 -5.92 18.07 7.98
C ILE A 149 -7.07 17.92 8.98
N LEU A 150 -8.15 17.24 8.60
CA LEU A 150 -9.32 17.05 9.46
C LEU A 150 -8.95 16.22 10.70
N TYR A 151 -8.23 15.12 10.52
CA TYR A 151 -7.78 14.29 11.64
C TYR A 151 -6.75 15.02 12.50
N PHE A 152 -5.84 15.77 11.89
CA PHE A 152 -4.89 16.61 12.62
C PHE A 152 -5.62 17.65 13.50
N ALA A 153 -6.62 18.34 12.96
CA ALA A 153 -7.41 19.31 13.69
C ALA A 153 -8.20 18.68 14.85
N ALA A 154 -8.80 17.50 14.63
CA ALA A 154 -9.55 16.76 15.63
C ALA A 154 -8.66 16.29 16.81
N PHE A 155 -7.43 15.88 16.53
CA PHE A 155 -6.50 15.32 17.53
C PHE A 155 -5.39 16.29 17.98
N ARG A 156 -5.42 17.57 17.57
CA ARG A 156 -4.41 18.59 17.91
C ARG A 156 -4.10 18.68 19.41
N GLY A 157 -5.13 18.51 20.25
CA GLY A 157 -4.98 18.55 21.71
C GLY A 157 -4.28 17.33 22.31
N GLN A 158 -4.27 16.20 21.61
CA GLN A 158 -3.52 14.99 22.02
C GLN A 158 -2.05 15.10 21.62
N PHE A 159 -1.74 15.65 20.45
CA PHE A 159 -0.36 15.90 20.02
C PHE A 159 0.42 16.78 21.01
N ALA A 160 -0.23 17.82 21.55
CA ALA A 160 0.39 18.69 22.56
C ALA A 160 0.82 17.95 23.84
N LYS A 161 0.14 16.84 24.19
CA LYS A 161 0.44 16.03 25.38
C LYS A 161 1.55 15.01 25.13
N MET A 162 1.74 14.55 23.90
CA MET A 162 2.74 13.53 23.53
C MET A 162 4.18 14.02 23.65
N GLY A 163 4.43 15.32 23.42
CA GLY A 163 5.78 15.91 23.51
C GLY A 163 6.32 16.07 24.94
N GLN A 164 5.51 15.80 25.98
CA GLN A 164 5.89 15.97 27.39
C GLN A 164 6.24 14.66 28.10
N GLN A 165 5.90 13.50 27.52
CA GLN A 165 6.22 12.20 28.07
C GLN A 165 7.52 11.69 27.45
N PHE A 166 8.64 11.92 28.14
CA PHE A 166 9.87 11.17 27.91
C PHE A 166 9.61 9.71 28.29
N VAL A 167 9.51 8.85 27.28
CA VAL A 167 9.52 7.40 27.47
C VAL A 167 11.00 7.01 27.49
N GLU A 168 11.46 6.44 28.60
CA GLU A 168 12.78 5.80 28.69
C GLU A 168 12.91 4.77 27.56
N GLU A 169 14.01 4.85 26.81
CA GLU A 169 14.44 3.81 25.87
C GLU A 169 14.74 2.53 26.66
N ASP A 170 13.75 1.67 26.84
CA ASP A 170 14.00 0.29 27.28
C ASP A 170 14.39 -0.51 26.03
N GLY A 171 15.63 -0.27 25.57
CA GLY A 171 16.26 -1.08 24.52
C GLY A 171 16.43 -2.53 24.98
N PRO A 172 16.44 -3.51 24.06
CA PRO A 172 16.57 -4.91 24.43
C PRO A 172 17.90 -5.20 25.16
N LYS A 173 17.82 -5.60 26.44
CA LYS A 173 18.95 -5.93 27.33
C LYS A 173 19.51 -7.35 27.14
N LEU A 174 19.37 -7.94 25.95
CA LEU A 174 19.81 -9.32 25.71
C LEU A 174 21.18 -9.32 25.02
N LYS A 175 22.12 -10.09 25.58
CA LYS A 175 23.47 -10.27 25.01
C LYS A 175 23.38 -11.20 23.79
N PRO A 176 24.19 -10.98 22.72
CA PRO A 176 24.13 -11.76 21.47
C PRO A 176 24.27 -13.28 21.62
N ARG A 177 24.83 -13.78 22.72
CA ARG A 177 25.01 -15.22 23.01
C ARG A 177 23.75 -15.93 23.53
N GLN A 178 22.66 -15.22 23.78
CA GLN A 178 21.41 -15.78 24.34
C GLN A 178 20.25 -15.76 23.34
N MET A 179 20.50 -15.38 22.09
CA MET A 179 19.45 -15.14 21.09
C MET A 179 19.31 -16.35 20.17
N SER A 180 18.06 -16.73 19.87
CA SER A 180 17.75 -17.67 18.80
C SER A 180 18.13 -17.09 17.42
N HIS A 181 18.23 -17.94 16.40
CA HIS A 181 18.49 -17.48 15.02
C HIS A 181 17.43 -16.48 14.53
N GLU A 182 16.16 -16.71 14.89
CA GLU A 182 15.05 -15.81 14.52
C GLU A 182 15.13 -14.46 15.22
N GLU A 183 15.50 -14.42 16.51
CA GLU A 183 15.67 -13.17 17.25
C GLU A 183 16.92 -12.39 16.80
N PHE A 184 17.99 -13.12 16.42
CA PHE A 184 19.17 -12.51 15.82
C PHE A 184 18.84 -11.90 14.46
N ASP A 185 18.14 -12.62 13.58
CA ASP A 185 17.72 -12.12 12.27
C ASP A 185 16.75 -10.92 12.39
N ALA A 186 15.87 -10.91 13.40
CA ALA A 186 15.01 -9.76 13.68
C ALA A 186 15.81 -8.52 14.16
N LEU A 187 16.77 -8.70 15.08
CA LEU A 187 17.67 -7.61 15.48
C LEU A 187 18.58 -7.15 14.34
N TRP A 188 19.01 -8.07 13.48
CA TRP A 188 19.80 -7.77 12.31
C TRP A 188 18.93 -7.02 11.29
N ALA A 189 17.64 -7.37 11.17
CA ALA A 189 16.69 -6.62 10.36
C ALA A 189 16.54 -5.16 10.85
N GLU A 190 16.55 -4.97 12.17
CA GLU A 190 16.43 -3.67 12.86
C GLU A 190 17.75 -2.87 12.97
N ARG A 191 18.90 -3.41 12.50
CA ARG A 191 20.18 -2.70 12.62
C ARG A 191 20.13 -1.36 11.90
N ASP A 192 20.65 -0.31 12.54
CA ASP A 192 20.74 1.03 11.96
C ASP A 192 22.11 1.32 11.31
N ALA A 193 22.74 0.30 10.71
CA ALA A 193 24.04 0.49 10.07
C ALA A 193 23.90 1.24 8.74
N PRO A 194 24.85 2.13 8.42
CA PRO A 194 24.84 2.89 7.18
C PRO A 194 24.93 1.95 5.99
N ILE A 195 24.06 2.18 5.01
CA ILE A 195 24.07 1.46 3.73
C ILE A 195 24.88 2.31 2.74
N PRO A 196 25.87 1.73 2.05
CA PRO A 196 26.62 2.48 1.03
C PRO A 196 25.66 3.02 -0.04
N PRO A 197 25.76 4.31 -0.42
CA PRO A 197 24.83 4.94 -1.38
C PRO A 197 24.75 4.22 -2.73
N TRP A 198 25.85 3.61 -3.17
CA TRP A 198 25.90 2.86 -4.42
C TRP A 198 25.01 1.60 -4.38
N VAL A 199 24.87 0.94 -3.21
CA VAL A 199 23.98 -0.22 -3.05
C VAL A 199 22.54 0.24 -3.23
N THR A 200 22.17 1.34 -2.58
CA THR A 200 20.84 1.95 -2.73
C THR A 200 20.56 2.32 -4.19
N LEU A 201 21.51 2.95 -4.88
CA LEU A 201 21.36 3.32 -6.30
C LEU A 201 21.08 2.09 -7.17
N VAL A 202 21.81 0.99 -6.98
CA VAL A 202 21.57 -0.25 -7.72
C VAL A 202 20.17 -0.80 -7.48
N HIS A 203 19.66 -0.78 -6.24
CA HIS A 203 18.28 -1.20 -5.94
C HIS A 203 17.25 -0.34 -6.68
N LEU A 204 17.43 0.98 -6.68
CA LEU A 204 16.55 1.91 -7.37
C LEU A 204 16.58 1.69 -8.89
N LEU A 205 17.74 1.36 -9.47
CA LEU A 205 17.86 1.01 -10.88
C LEU A 205 17.13 -0.30 -11.22
N PHE A 206 17.23 -1.34 -10.39
CA PHE A 206 16.48 -2.59 -10.60
C PHE A 206 14.97 -2.39 -10.45
N LEU A 207 14.55 -1.54 -9.51
CA LEU A 207 13.16 -1.14 -9.36
C LEU A 207 12.66 -0.43 -10.63
N ALA A 208 13.39 0.58 -11.11
CA ALA A 208 13.05 1.29 -12.34
C ALA A 208 13.07 0.38 -13.58
N TRP A 209 14.05 -0.51 -13.70
CA TRP A 209 14.14 -1.52 -14.77
C TRP A 209 12.91 -2.43 -14.78
N THR A 210 12.48 -2.89 -13.62
CA THR A 210 11.31 -3.77 -13.46
C THR A 210 10.06 -3.05 -13.95
N VAL A 211 9.85 -1.80 -13.53
CA VAL A 211 8.72 -0.97 -13.97
C VAL A 211 8.77 -0.71 -15.48
N PHE A 212 9.92 -0.34 -16.02
CA PHE A 212 10.08 -0.08 -17.45
C PHE A 212 9.77 -1.31 -18.31
N ASN A 213 10.10 -2.50 -17.80
CA ASN A 213 9.88 -3.76 -18.51
C ASN A 213 8.61 -4.51 -18.03
N ALA A 214 7.66 -3.86 -17.37
CA ALA A 214 6.50 -4.52 -16.74
C ALA A 214 5.68 -5.43 -17.68
N HIS A 215 5.66 -5.13 -18.99
CA HIS A 215 4.97 -5.92 -20.01
C HIS A 215 5.76 -7.14 -20.53
N TYR A 216 7.03 -7.28 -20.15
CA TYR A 216 7.94 -8.31 -20.67
C TYR A 216 8.49 -9.21 -19.54
N PRO A 217 7.77 -10.30 -19.19
CA PRO A 217 8.17 -11.23 -18.11
C PRO A 217 9.61 -11.70 -18.18
N ALA A 218 10.11 -12.03 -19.36
CA ALA A 218 11.49 -12.49 -19.52
C ALA A 218 12.52 -11.45 -19.03
N LEU A 219 12.26 -10.16 -19.25
CA LEU A 219 13.18 -9.07 -18.90
C LEU A 219 13.12 -8.73 -17.42
N PHE A 220 11.93 -8.63 -16.82
CA PHE A 220 11.83 -8.28 -15.40
C PHE A 220 12.15 -9.47 -14.49
N ILE A 221 11.80 -10.71 -14.87
CA ILE A 221 12.19 -11.92 -14.11
C ILE A 221 13.69 -12.14 -14.23
N GLY A 222 14.26 -12.02 -15.44
CA GLY A 222 15.71 -12.10 -15.63
C GLY A 222 16.47 -11.04 -14.83
N GLY A 223 15.98 -9.80 -14.86
CA GLY A 223 16.52 -8.71 -14.02
C GLY A 223 16.41 -9.01 -12.53
N PHE A 224 15.30 -9.60 -12.08
CA PHE A 224 15.09 -9.99 -10.68
C PHE A 224 16.05 -11.10 -10.22
N LEU A 225 16.30 -12.11 -11.06
CA LEU A 225 17.28 -13.16 -10.76
C LEU A 225 18.69 -12.58 -10.59
N PHE A 226 19.06 -11.62 -11.44
CA PHE A 226 20.31 -10.89 -11.30
C PHE A 226 20.33 -10.05 -10.01
N PHE A 227 19.23 -9.38 -9.69
CA PHE A 227 19.06 -8.63 -8.44
C PHE A 227 19.22 -9.51 -7.19
N ILE A 228 18.68 -10.73 -7.18
CA ILE A 228 18.92 -11.69 -6.09
C ILE A 228 20.42 -12.00 -5.98
N GLY A 229 21.09 -12.26 -7.09
CA GLY A 229 22.55 -12.46 -7.11
C GLY A 229 23.31 -11.26 -6.54
N PHE A 230 22.89 -10.05 -6.89
CA PHE A 230 23.41 -8.82 -6.32
C PHE A 230 23.21 -8.73 -4.80
N CYS A 231 22.02 -9.06 -4.29
CA CYS A 231 21.73 -9.09 -2.85
C CYS A 231 22.59 -10.11 -2.11
N VAL A 232 22.85 -11.27 -2.71
CA VAL A 232 23.75 -12.29 -2.14
C VAL A 232 25.18 -11.75 -2.02
N ILE A 233 25.71 -11.13 -3.07
CA ILE A 233 27.08 -10.58 -3.09
C ILE A 233 27.24 -9.42 -2.09
N THR A 234 26.19 -8.62 -1.92
CA THR A 234 26.22 -7.42 -1.06
C THR A 234 25.61 -7.63 0.33
N GLY A 235 25.33 -8.87 0.72
CA GLY A 235 24.69 -9.21 2.00
C GLY A 235 25.44 -8.74 3.25
N THR A 236 26.70 -8.33 3.13
CA THR A 236 27.45 -7.67 4.23
C THR A 236 26.92 -6.27 4.56
N HIS A 237 26.28 -5.60 3.60
CA HIS A 237 25.80 -4.23 3.70
C HIS A 237 24.28 -4.11 3.85
N GLN A 238 23.53 -5.21 3.64
CA GLN A 238 22.08 -5.21 3.64
C GLN A 238 21.48 -6.51 4.20
N ASN A 239 20.18 -6.47 4.48
CA ASN A 239 19.45 -7.61 5.01
C ASN A 239 19.14 -8.63 3.91
N HIS A 240 18.73 -9.83 4.33
CA HIS A 240 18.24 -10.83 3.41
C HIS A 240 16.93 -10.38 2.74
N LEU A 241 16.76 -10.79 1.49
CA LEU A 241 15.56 -10.46 0.72
C LEU A 241 14.39 -11.31 1.22
N GLU A 242 13.36 -10.67 1.78
CA GLU A 242 12.15 -11.37 2.22
C GLU A 242 11.21 -11.66 1.05
N LEU A 243 11.15 -12.92 0.62
CA LEU A 243 10.27 -13.36 -0.47
C LEU A 243 8.90 -13.84 -0.01
N LYS A 244 8.74 -14.17 1.27
CA LYS A 244 7.50 -14.77 1.80
C LYS A 244 6.28 -13.90 1.54
N SER A 245 6.33 -12.62 1.92
CA SER A 245 5.21 -11.69 1.74
C SER A 245 4.91 -11.43 0.24
N PRO A 246 5.89 -11.07 -0.60
CA PRO A 246 5.69 -10.94 -2.04
C PRO A 246 5.08 -12.18 -2.72
N ILE A 247 5.56 -13.38 -2.39
CA ILE A 247 5.06 -14.64 -2.97
C ILE A 247 3.61 -14.90 -2.55
N LEU A 248 3.24 -14.65 -1.29
CA LEU A 248 1.87 -14.83 -0.82
C LEU A 248 0.91 -13.88 -1.55
N VAL A 249 1.30 -12.61 -1.75
CA VAL A 249 0.50 -11.65 -2.53
C VAL A 249 0.41 -12.07 -4.00
N GLY A 250 1.52 -12.50 -4.61
CA GLY A 250 1.50 -13.04 -5.97
C GLY A 250 0.60 -14.26 -6.13
N PHE A 251 0.64 -15.18 -5.18
CA PHE A 251 -0.24 -16.35 -5.15
C PHE A 251 -1.71 -15.95 -5.03
N PHE A 252 -2.00 -14.97 -4.18
CA PHE A 252 -3.34 -14.40 -4.05
C PHE A 252 -3.83 -13.79 -5.37
N LEU A 253 -3.04 -12.93 -6.03
CA LEU A 253 -3.40 -12.35 -7.33
C LEU A 253 -3.54 -13.40 -8.44
N ALA A 254 -2.67 -14.41 -8.48
CA ALA A 254 -2.82 -15.53 -9.40
C ALA A 254 -4.11 -16.33 -9.12
N GLY A 255 -4.48 -16.48 -7.85
CA GLY A 255 -5.75 -17.01 -7.41
C GLY A 255 -6.93 -16.19 -7.95
N LEU A 256 -6.86 -14.85 -7.87
CA LEU A 256 -7.86 -13.95 -8.44
C LEU A 256 -7.97 -14.07 -9.96
N VAL A 257 -6.85 -14.12 -10.70
CA VAL A 257 -6.87 -14.33 -12.15
C VAL A 257 -7.54 -15.68 -12.50
N THR A 258 -7.24 -16.72 -11.72
CA THR A 258 -7.77 -18.07 -11.95
C THR A 258 -9.26 -18.16 -11.63
N HIS A 259 -9.70 -17.64 -10.49
CA HIS A 259 -11.07 -17.78 -9.99
C HIS A 259 -11.99 -16.63 -10.41
N GLY A 260 -11.48 -15.39 -10.45
CA GLY A 260 -12.26 -14.21 -10.85
C GLY A 260 -12.82 -14.37 -12.26
N GLY A 261 -12.06 -15.02 -13.13
CA GLY A 261 -12.52 -15.43 -14.45
C GLY A 261 -13.78 -16.31 -14.46
N LEU A 262 -14.00 -17.08 -13.40
CA LEU A 262 -15.21 -17.91 -13.18
C LEU A 262 -16.31 -17.15 -12.43
N GLN A 263 -16.02 -15.98 -11.85
CA GLN A 263 -16.95 -15.20 -11.03
C GLN A 263 -17.69 -14.10 -11.80
N GLY A 264 -17.38 -13.91 -13.09
CA GLY A 264 -18.04 -12.87 -13.92
C GLY A 264 -19.56 -13.00 -14.02
N TRP A 265 -20.13 -14.21 -13.86
CA TRP A 265 -21.56 -14.48 -14.07
C TRP A 265 -22.52 -13.69 -13.17
N TRP A 266 -22.12 -13.36 -11.94
CA TRP A 266 -22.97 -12.62 -11.00
C TRP A 266 -22.57 -11.15 -10.87
N ILE A 267 -21.29 -10.82 -11.03
CA ILE A 267 -20.80 -9.43 -10.91
C ILE A 267 -21.14 -8.60 -12.14
N ALA A 268 -21.05 -9.18 -13.34
CA ALA A 268 -21.29 -8.40 -14.56
C ALA A 268 -22.71 -7.81 -14.63
N PRO A 269 -23.79 -8.55 -14.28
CA PRO A 269 -25.12 -7.96 -14.19
C PRO A 269 -25.25 -6.89 -13.11
N VAL A 270 -24.57 -7.05 -11.96
CA VAL A 270 -24.62 -6.09 -10.85
C VAL A 270 -23.91 -4.78 -11.22
N LEU A 271 -22.70 -4.86 -11.79
CA LEU A 271 -21.95 -3.66 -12.18
C LEU A 271 -22.53 -2.98 -13.42
N GLY A 272 -23.07 -3.75 -14.37
CA GLY A 272 -23.59 -3.21 -15.63
C GLY A 272 -24.99 -2.57 -15.54
N SER A 273 -25.74 -2.81 -14.47
CA SER A 273 -27.11 -2.30 -14.30
C SER A 273 -27.22 -1.02 -13.46
N LEU A 274 -26.13 -0.59 -12.83
CA LEU A 274 -26.10 0.54 -11.92
C LEU A 274 -25.62 1.83 -12.61
N GLY A 275 -26.22 2.96 -12.26
CA GLY A 275 -25.68 4.28 -12.60
C GLY A 275 -24.39 4.60 -11.85
N ASP A 276 -23.66 5.62 -12.27
CA ASP A 276 -22.28 5.90 -11.82
C ASP A 276 -22.11 6.01 -10.28
N LEU A 277 -22.98 6.75 -9.58
CA LEU A 277 -22.88 6.90 -8.13
C LEU A 277 -23.25 5.61 -7.37
N PRO A 278 -24.39 4.94 -7.64
CA PRO A 278 -24.67 3.61 -7.07
C PRO A 278 -23.59 2.58 -7.35
N LEU A 279 -22.97 2.63 -8.53
CA LEU A 279 -21.89 1.74 -8.93
C LEU A 279 -20.63 1.97 -8.09
N MET A 280 -20.22 3.22 -7.88
CA MET A 280 -19.10 3.58 -7.00
C MET A 280 -19.34 3.11 -5.55
N LEU A 281 -20.54 3.36 -5.01
CA LEU A 281 -20.88 2.94 -3.65
C LEU A 281 -20.89 1.40 -3.51
N THR A 282 -21.44 0.71 -4.51
CA THR A 282 -21.47 -0.76 -4.55
C THR A 282 -20.05 -1.32 -4.64
N ALA A 283 -19.19 -0.76 -5.49
CA ALA A 283 -17.79 -1.15 -5.58
C ALA A 283 -17.03 -0.89 -4.26
N THR A 284 -17.31 0.22 -3.58
CA THR A 284 -16.72 0.54 -2.26
C THR A 284 -17.11 -0.50 -1.20
N ILE A 285 -18.39 -0.86 -1.12
CA ILE A 285 -18.90 -1.84 -0.16
C ILE A 285 -18.37 -3.23 -0.50
N LEU A 286 -18.44 -3.65 -1.78
CA LEU A 286 -17.92 -4.96 -2.19
C LEU A 286 -16.44 -5.09 -1.88
N THR A 287 -15.67 -4.01 -2.07
CA THR A 287 -14.24 -3.98 -1.71
C THR A 287 -14.00 -4.01 -0.20
N ALA A 288 -14.91 -3.55 0.64
CA ALA A 288 -14.72 -3.73 2.08
C ALA A 288 -14.66 -5.23 2.48
N PHE A 289 -15.26 -6.12 1.68
CA PHE A 289 -15.33 -7.55 1.94
C PHE A 289 -14.53 -8.42 0.96
N ASN A 290 -13.95 -7.80 -0.07
CA ASN A 290 -13.18 -8.46 -1.12
C ASN A 290 -11.96 -7.61 -1.45
N ASP A 291 -10.93 -8.18 -2.05
CA ASP A 291 -9.78 -7.38 -2.44
C ASP A 291 -10.11 -6.38 -3.56
N ASN A 292 -9.55 -5.17 -3.48
CA ASN A 292 -9.76 -4.10 -4.45
C ASN A 292 -9.36 -4.49 -5.89
N ALA A 293 -8.32 -5.33 -6.06
CA ALA A 293 -7.88 -5.84 -7.36
C ALA A 293 -8.89 -6.83 -7.94
N ALA A 294 -9.60 -7.58 -7.09
CA ALA A 294 -10.65 -8.47 -7.53
C ALA A 294 -11.81 -7.70 -8.16
N ILE A 295 -12.30 -6.65 -7.49
CA ILE A 295 -13.44 -5.86 -7.97
C ILE A 295 -13.13 -5.18 -9.31
N THR A 296 -11.94 -4.61 -9.44
CA THR A 296 -11.50 -3.96 -10.68
C THR A 296 -11.23 -4.96 -11.81
N TYR A 297 -10.61 -6.10 -11.52
CA TYR A 297 -10.46 -7.19 -12.50
C TYR A 297 -11.82 -7.68 -13.01
N LEU A 298 -12.77 -7.91 -12.12
CA LEU A 298 -14.11 -8.38 -12.48
C LEU A 298 -14.86 -7.34 -13.31
N ALA A 299 -14.61 -6.05 -13.07
CA ALA A 299 -15.14 -4.97 -13.90
C ALA A 299 -14.62 -5.01 -15.35
N THR A 300 -13.37 -5.45 -15.58
CA THR A 300 -12.84 -5.59 -16.94
C THR A 300 -13.52 -6.70 -17.74
N LEU A 301 -14.19 -7.64 -17.06
CA LEU A 301 -14.94 -8.72 -17.71
C LEU A 301 -16.33 -8.27 -18.18
N VAL A 302 -16.78 -7.06 -17.81
CA VAL A 302 -18.10 -6.54 -18.20
C VAL A 302 -18.00 -5.89 -19.59
N PRO A 303 -18.65 -6.47 -20.63
CA PRO A 303 -18.55 -5.96 -21.98
C PRO A 303 -19.26 -4.61 -22.12
N GLY A 304 -18.64 -3.66 -22.82
CA GLY A 304 -19.26 -2.38 -23.17
C GLY A 304 -19.47 -1.40 -22.00
N LEU A 305 -18.77 -1.58 -20.88
CA LEU A 305 -18.87 -0.68 -19.73
C LEU A 305 -18.54 0.78 -20.13
N ALA A 306 -19.46 1.71 -19.86
CA ALA A 306 -19.28 3.12 -20.18
C ALA A 306 -18.06 3.71 -19.45
N ILE A 307 -17.43 4.74 -20.03
CA ILE A 307 -16.19 5.32 -19.48
C ILE A 307 -16.36 5.86 -18.05
N ASN A 308 -17.50 6.51 -17.77
CA ASN A 308 -17.81 7.00 -16.42
C ASN A 308 -18.02 5.86 -15.44
N SER A 309 -18.62 4.75 -15.89
CA SER A 309 -18.84 3.57 -15.08
C SER A 309 -17.52 2.84 -14.78
N LYS A 310 -16.58 2.78 -15.74
CA LYS A 310 -15.20 2.30 -15.49
C LYS A 310 -14.52 3.14 -14.40
N TYR A 311 -14.60 4.47 -14.52
CA TYR A 311 -14.05 5.38 -13.53
C TYR A 311 -14.71 5.17 -12.15
N ALA A 312 -16.04 5.09 -12.09
CA ALA A 312 -16.80 4.91 -10.87
C ALA A 312 -16.45 3.61 -10.14
N VAL A 313 -16.29 2.49 -10.86
CA VAL A 313 -15.90 1.21 -10.26
C VAL A 313 -14.49 1.30 -9.67
N VAL A 314 -13.53 1.87 -10.40
CA VAL A 314 -12.16 2.00 -9.89
C VAL A 314 -12.11 2.95 -8.71
N ALA A 315 -12.80 4.09 -8.78
CA ALA A 315 -12.93 5.03 -7.67
C ALA A 315 -13.51 4.35 -6.42
N GLY A 316 -14.56 3.53 -6.58
CA GLY A 316 -15.14 2.77 -5.49
C GLY A 316 -14.18 1.73 -4.92
N ALA A 317 -13.50 0.97 -5.78
CA ALA A 317 -12.55 -0.05 -5.36
C ALA A 317 -11.36 0.52 -4.58
N VAL A 318 -10.74 1.59 -5.08
CA VAL A 318 -9.60 2.20 -4.38
C VAL A 318 -10.03 2.89 -3.08
N THR A 319 -11.24 3.44 -3.02
CA THR A 319 -11.77 4.09 -1.81
C THR A 319 -12.13 3.05 -0.74
N GLY A 320 -12.73 1.94 -1.14
CA GLY A 320 -13.12 0.85 -0.24
C GLY A 320 -11.96 0.02 0.30
N GLY A 321 -10.80 0.03 -0.39
CA GLY A 321 -9.62 -0.76 -0.02
C GLY A 321 -9.04 -0.47 1.36
N GLY A 322 -9.38 0.67 1.98
CA GLY A 322 -8.96 0.99 3.35
C GLY A 322 -9.94 0.60 4.46
N LEU A 323 -11.15 0.15 4.13
CA LEU A 323 -12.22 -0.08 5.11
C LEU A 323 -11.98 -1.29 6.02
N THR A 324 -11.31 -2.32 5.52
CA THR A 324 -11.02 -3.54 6.29
C THR A 324 -9.61 -4.05 6.01
N VAL A 325 -9.15 -4.97 6.86
CA VAL A 325 -7.86 -5.66 6.70
C VAL A 325 -7.80 -6.46 5.40
N ILE A 326 -8.92 -7.03 4.96
CA ILE A 326 -8.97 -7.93 3.79
C ILE A 326 -9.24 -7.18 2.48
N ALA A 327 -9.62 -5.91 2.56
CA ALA A 327 -10.00 -5.09 1.41
C ALA A 327 -8.83 -4.76 0.47
N ASN A 328 -7.59 -4.88 0.97
CA ASN A 328 -6.40 -4.63 0.19
C ASN A 328 -5.22 -5.48 0.73
N ALA A 329 -4.53 -6.18 -0.16
CA ALA A 329 -3.39 -7.06 0.16
C ALA A 329 -2.27 -6.46 1.08
N PRO A 330 -1.95 -5.15 1.04
CA PRO A 330 -1.01 -4.50 1.95
C PRO A 330 -1.51 -4.37 3.39
N ASN A 331 -2.82 -4.26 3.63
CA ASN A 331 -3.39 -3.93 4.95
C ASN A 331 -2.99 -4.93 6.06
N PRO A 332 -2.94 -6.27 5.82
CA PRO A 332 -2.42 -7.22 6.80
C PRO A 332 -0.97 -6.96 7.22
N ALA A 333 -0.12 -6.47 6.31
CA ALA A 333 1.26 -6.11 6.64
C ALA A 333 1.28 -4.92 7.61
N GLY A 334 0.55 -3.85 7.31
CA GLY A 334 0.39 -2.71 8.21
C GLY A 334 -0.20 -3.10 9.57
N GLN A 335 -1.22 -3.97 9.57
CA GLN A 335 -1.82 -4.50 10.80
C GLN A 335 -0.81 -5.31 11.62
N SER A 336 0.01 -6.15 10.99
CA SER A 336 0.97 -6.98 11.71
C SER A 336 2.03 -6.14 12.45
N ILE A 337 2.46 -5.03 11.84
CA ILE A 337 3.47 -4.12 12.40
C ILE A 337 2.89 -3.28 13.55
N LEU A 338 1.68 -2.75 13.35
CA LEU A 338 1.03 -1.84 14.30
C LEU A 338 0.20 -2.58 15.37
N GLY A 339 -0.16 -3.84 15.14
CA GLY A 339 -1.09 -4.60 15.96
C GLY A 339 -0.65 -4.74 17.42
N ARG A 340 0.67 -4.75 17.68
CA ARG A 340 1.25 -4.76 19.04
C ARG A 340 0.92 -3.54 19.89
N PHE A 341 0.47 -2.44 19.29
CA PHE A 341 0.06 -1.22 20.02
C PHE A 341 -1.43 -1.19 20.37
N PHE A 342 -2.18 -2.25 20.05
CA PHE A 342 -3.60 -2.36 20.35
C PHE A 342 -3.86 -3.49 21.35
N GLU A 343 -4.67 -3.22 22.38
CA GLU A 343 -5.08 -4.22 23.36
C GLU A 343 -5.86 -5.36 22.68
N GLY A 344 -5.29 -6.57 22.70
CA GLY A 344 -5.90 -7.74 22.04
C GLY A 344 -5.83 -7.72 20.51
N GLY A 345 -5.01 -6.84 19.92
CA GLY A 345 -4.89 -6.66 18.47
C GLY A 345 -5.90 -5.67 17.88
N VAL A 346 -5.88 -5.53 16.55
CA VAL A 346 -6.74 -4.57 15.84
C VAL A 346 -8.14 -5.14 15.71
N ASN A 347 -9.13 -4.51 16.35
CA ASN A 347 -10.54 -4.87 16.23
C ASN A 347 -11.09 -4.46 14.85
N PRO A 348 -11.66 -5.39 14.06
CA PRO A 348 -12.14 -5.09 12.71
C PRO A 348 -13.26 -4.04 12.65
N ALA A 349 -14.19 -4.05 13.61
CA ALA A 349 -15.30 -3.09 13.62
C ALA A 349 -14.82 -1.67 13.93
N LYS A 350 -13.90 -1.53 14.90
CA LYS A 350 -13.30 -0.24 15.23
C LYS A 350 -12.46 0.31 14.07
N LEU A 351 -11.74 -0.55 13.36
CA LEU A 351 -11.01 -0.18 12.14
C LEU A 351 -11.96 0.35 11.06
N ALA A 352 -13.04 -0.39 10.76
CA ALA A 352 -14.01 0.02 9.75
C ALA A 352 -14.67 1.36 10.09
N MET A 353 -15.03 1.57 11.37
CA MET A 353 -15.55 2.86 11.83
C MET A 353 -14.52 3.99 11.67
N ALA A 354 -13.25 3.73 11.98
CA ALA A 354 -12.19 4.72 11.86
C ALA A 354 -11.83 5.07 10.41
N ALA A 355 -12.01 4.13 9.48
CA ALA A 355 -11.77 4.32 8.04
C ALA A 355 -12.97 4.97 7.31
N LEU A 356 -14.15 5.01 7.92
CA LEU A 356 -15.37 5.47 7.26
C LEU A 356 -15.31 6.94 6.81
N ILE A 357 -14.84 7.85 7.69
CA ILE A 357 -14.73 9.28 7.38
C ILE A 357 -13.77 9.54 6.21
N PRO A 358 -12.50 9.07 6.22
CA PRO A 358 -11.61 9.27 5.09
C PRO A 358 -12.12 8.58 3.82
N THR A 359 -12.80 7.44 3.93
CA THR A 359 -13.48 6.79 2.78
C THR A 359 -14.53 7.72 2.16
N ILE A 360 -15.37 8.36 2.98
CA ILE A 360 -16.39 9.31 2.47
C ILE A 360 -15.73 10.52 1.82
N ILE A 361 -14.71 11.10 2.45
CA ILE A 361 -13.96 12.24 1.89
C ILE A 361 -13.38 11.86 0.53
N MET A 362 -12.73 10.69 0.44
CA MET A 362 -12.18 10.17 -0.81
C MET A 362 -13.24 9.97 -1.88
N GLY A 363 -14.39 9.40 -1.53
CA GLY A 363 -15.49 9.21 -2.45
C GLY A 363 -16.04 10.54 -2.99
N ILE A 364 -16.16 11.55 -2.14
CA ILE A 364 -16.55 12.91 -2.54
C ILE A 364 -15.49 13.53 -3.45
N CYS A 365 -14.19 13.38 -3.16
CA CYS A 365 -13.13 13.90 -4.02
C CYS A 365 -13.15 13.25 -5.40
N PHE A 366 -13.37 11.94 -5.50
CA PHE A 366 -13.42 11.25 -6.79
C PHE A 366 -14.68 11.56 -7.59
N MET A 367 -15.85 11.60 -6.97
CA MET A 367 -17.14 11.73 -7.67
C MET A 367 -17.65 13.17 -7.78
N GLY A 368 -17.33 14.02 -6.80
CA GLY A 368 -17.80 15.40 -6.73
C GLY A 368 -16.97 16.37 -7.58
N ILE A 369 -15.77 15.98 -7.99
CA ILE A 369 -14.89 16.77 -8.86
C ILE A 369 -14.99 16.21 -10.29
N PRO A 370 -15.31 17.03 -11.30
CA PRO A 370 -15.36 16.58 -12.70
C PRO A 370 -14.04 15.91 -13.13
N THR A 371 -14.15 14.86 -13.93
CA THR A 371 -13.02 14.26 -14.66
C THR A 371 -12.68 15.12 -15.87
N LEU A 372 -11.38 15.23 -16.18
CA LEU A 372 -10.84 16.05 -17.26
C LEU A 372 -10.76 15.29 -18.58
#